data_AF-A0A3S0XWX3-F1
#
_entry.id   AF-A0A3S0XWX3-F1
#
_cell.length_a   1.000
_cell.length_b   1.000
_cell.length_c   1.000
_cell.angle_alpha   90.00
_cell.angle_beta   90.00
_cell.angle_gamma   90.00
#
_symmetry.space_group_name_H-M   'P 1'
#
loop_
_entity.id
_entity.type
_entity.pdbx_description
1 polymer ?
#
loop_
_entity_poly.entity_id
_entity_poly.type
_entity_poly.pdbx_seq_one_letter_code
_entity_poly.pdbx_strand_id
1 'polypeptide(L)'
;MSKETWALIKQNKSFNKNAYRRGLTFLIFSLFLNIGLGVLISYIHLNEPPRDFYATSGVTAPIQLNPMDEANQSSQPLLDPDPPTDDRERIIPQ
;
A
#
# COMPACT_ATOMS: atom_id res chain seq x y z
N MET A 1 7.91 3.54 62.50
CA MET A 1 7.42 3.84 61.14
C MET A 1 6.23 4.78 61.28
N SER A 2 6.25 5.99 60.70
CA SER A 2 5.16 6.96 60.90
C SER A 2 3.98 6.64 59.97
N LYS A 3 2.77 7.06 60.36
CA LYS A 3 1.55 6.89 59.53
C LYS A 3 1.71 7.55 58.15
N GLU A 4 2.47 8.65 58.09
CA GLU A 4 2.78 9.36 56.85
C GLU A 4 3.65 8.53 55.92
N THR A 5 4.67 7.84 56.44
CA THR A 5 5.51 6.95 55.63
C THR A 5 4.67 5.83 55.01
N TRP A 6 3.70 5.30 55.77
CA TRP A 6 2.82 4.23 55.31
C TRP A 6 1.83 4.70 54.23
N ALA A 7 1.28 5.91 54.37
CA ALA A 7 0.41 6.53 53.36
C ALA A 7 1.14 6.77 52.04
N LEU A 8 2.39 7.25 52.10
CA LEU A 8 3.23 7.54 50.94
C LEU A 8 3.58 6.24 50.17
N ILE A 9 3.92 5.17 50.89
CA ILE A 9 4.14 3.84 50.30
C ILE A 9 2.86 3.33 49.59
N LYS A 10 1.70 3.49 50.22
CA LYS A 10 0.41 3.06 49.65
C LYS A 10 0.05 3.84 48.38
N GLN A 11 0.27 5.16 48.40
CA GLN A 11 0.04 6.04 47.24
C GLN A 11 0.95 5.66 46.08
N ASN A 12 2.26 5.51 46.30
CA ASN A 12 3.21 5.12 45.26
C ASN A 12 2.89 3.74 44.67
N LYS A 13 2.48 2.76 45.49
CA LYS A 13 2.07 1.45 45.00
C LYS A 13 0.80 1.52 44.13
N SER A 14 -0.16 2.37 44.51
CA SER A 14 -1.38 2.59 43.73
C SER A 14 -1.12 3.30 42.41
N PHE A 15 -0.21 4.29 42.41
CA PHE A 15 0.23 5.01 41.21
C PHE A 15 0.90 4.06 40.22
N ASN A 16 1.88 3.27 40.68
CA ASN A 16 2.56 2.28 39.84
C ASN A 16 1.58 1.25 39.26
N LYS A 17 0.66 0.69 40.06
CA LYS A 17 -0.33 -0.27 39.58
C LYS A 17 -1.23 0.34 38.49
N ASN A 18 -1.69 1.57 38.69
CA ASN A 18 -2.57 2.24 37.72
C ASN A 18 -1.82 2.64 36.45
N ALA A 19 -0.57 3.09 36.57
CA ALA A 19 0.29 3.41 35.44
C ALA A 19 0.56 2.17 34.57
N TYR A 20 0.93 1.04 35.19
CA TYR A 20 1.13 -0.22 34.49
C TYR A 20 -0.14 -0.74 33.81
N ARG A 21 -1.29 -0.68 34.51
CA ARG A 21 -2.57 -1.12 33.91
C ARG A 21 -2.95 -0.27 32.70
N ARG A 22 -2.84 1.05 32.81
CA ARG A 22 -3.11 1.96 31.68
C ARG A 22 -2.15 1.70 30.53
N GLY A 23 -0.85 1.62 30.82
CA GLY A 23 0.18 1.30 29.82
C GLY A 23 -0.10 -0.01 29.11
N LEU A 24 -0.46 -1.06 29.86
CA LEU A 24 -0.82 -2.36 29.29
C LEU A 24 -2.07 -2.26 28.40
N THR A 25 -3.11 -1.54 28.83
CA THR A 25 -4.32 -1.33 28.01
C THR A 25 -4.00 -0.56 26.72
N PHE A 26 -3.17 0.48 26.79
CA PHE A 26 -2.72 1.20 25.59
C PHE A 26 -1.91 0.30 24.65
N LEU A 27 -1.05 -0.54 25.19
CA LEU A 27 -0.23 -1.46 24.40
C LEU A 27 -1.10 -2.52 23.71
N ILE A 28 -2.04 -3.11 24.44
CA ILE A 28 -3.02 -4.06 23.88
C ILE A 28 -3.86 -3.39 22.78
N PHE A 29 -4.36 -2.18 23.03
CA PHE A 29 -5.13 -1.43 22.04
C PHE A 29 -4.30 -1.11 20.78
N SER A 30 -3.05 -0.66 20.96
CA SER A 30 -2.12 -0.42 19.85
C SER A 30 -1.85 -1.68 19.04
N LEU A 31 -1.70 -2.83 19.70
CA LEU A 31 -1.52 -4.12 19.02
C LEU A 31 -2.75 -4.47 18.17
N PHE A 32 -3.96 -4.37 18.72
CA PHE A 32 -5.19 -4.63 17.97
C PHE A 32 -5.37 -3.66 16.81
N LEU A 33 -5.02 -2.39 16.99
CA LEU A 33 -5.06 -1.40 15.92
C LEU A 33 -4.11 -1.77 14.78
N ASN A 34 -2.87 -2.18 15.10
CA ASN A 34 -1.90 -2.60 14.09
C ASN A 34 -2.36 -3.86 13.34
N ILE A 35 -2.89 -4.85 14.05
CA ILE A 35 -3.46 -6.05 13.43
C ILE A 35 -4.62 -5.66 12.50
N GLY A 36 -5.53 -4.81 12.96
CA GLY A 36 -6.66 -4.33 12.17
C GLY A 36 -6.24 -3.58 10.90
N LEU A 37 -5.23 -2.71 11.01
CA LEU A 37 -4.65 -2.02 9.86
C LEU A 37 -3.99 -3.00 8.88
N GLY A 38 -3.24 -3.98 9.38
CA GLY A 38 -2.63 -5.02 8.54
C GLY A 38 -3.68 -5.81 7.76
N VAL A 39 -4.73 -6.28 8.44
CA VAL A 39 -5.85 -6.98 7.79
C VAL A 39 -6.54 -6.11 6.76
N LEU A 40 -6.78 -4.83 7.06
CA LEU A 40 -7.42 -3.90 6.13
C LEU A 40 -6.58 -3.68 4.87
N ILE A 41 -5.27 -3.48 5.02
CA ILE A 41 -4.35 -3.31 3.89
C ILE A 41 -4.35 -4.58 3.03
N SER A 42 -4.23 -5.76 3.64
CA SER A 42 -4.29 -7.03 2.92
C SER A 42 -5.61 -7.23 2.20
N TYR A 43 -6.73 -6.88 2.84
CA TYR A 43 -8.06 -6.96 2.22
C TYR A 43 -8.16 -6.05 0.99
N ILE A 44 -7.70 -4.81 1.08
CA ILE A 44 -7.71 -3.88 -0.05
C ILE A 44 -6.85 -4.43 -1.19
N HIS A 45 -5.65 -4.91 -0.89
CA HIS A 45 -4.73 -5.42 -1.91
C HIS A 45 -5.27 -6.67 -2.62
N LEU A 46 -5.89 -7.60 -1.89
CA LEU A 46 -6.45 -8.82 -2.48
C LEU A 46 -7.73 -8.58 -3.29
N ASN A 47 -8.44 -7.47 -3.04
CA ASN A 47 -9.65 -7.08 -3.77
C ASN A 47 -9.39 -5.96 -4.77
N GLU A 48 -8.13 -5.61 -5.02
CA GLU A 48 -7.79 -4.61 -6.03
C GLU A 48 -8.19 -5.17 -7.41
N PRO A 49 -8.97 -4.42 -8.22
CA PRO A 49 -9.33 -4.87 -9.55
C PRO A 49 -8.07 -5.02 -10.41
N PRO A 50 -8.07 -5.95 -11.38
CA PRO A 50 -6.96 -6.08 -12.31
C PRO A 50 -6.71 -4.74 -13.01
N ARG A 51 -5.44 -4.35 -13.08
CA ARG A 51 -5.05 -3.07 -13.67
C ARG A 51 -5.17 -3.16 -15.19
N ASP A 52 -5.91 -2.22 -15.76
CA ASP A 52 -5.93 -2.06 -17.22
C ASP A 52 -4.64 -1.36 -17.68
N PHE A 53 -3.99 -1.95 -18.67
CA PHE A 53 -2.81 -1.38 -19.32
C PHE A 53 -3.17 -0.96 -20.74
N TYR A 54 -2.61 0.16 -21.20
CA TYR A 54 -2.85 0.67 -22.54
C TYR A 54 -1.51 1.00 -23.21
N ALA A 55 -1.33 0.56 -24.46
CA ALA A 55 -0.22 1.01 -25.30
C ALA A 55 -0.62 2.27 -26.08
N THR A 56 0.25 3.28 -26.08
CA THR A 56 0.05 4.52 -26.83
C THR A 56 1.28 4.82 -27.68
N SER A 57 1.14 4.83 -29.01
CA SER A 57 2.22 5.23 -29.94
C SER A 57 2.11 6.70 -30.41
N GLY A 58 1.09 7.44 -29.95
CA GLY A 58 0.84 8.83 -30.35
C GLY A 58 0.29 9.00 -31.76
N VAL A 59 0.25 7.93 -32.56
CA VAL A 59 -0.28 7.89 -33.93
C VAL A 59 -1.63 7.15 -33.99
N THR A 60 -1.81 6.13 -33.14
CA THR A 60 -3.03 5.32 -33.05
C THR A 60 -3.75 5.54 -31.72
N ALA A 61 -5.06 5.25 -31.68
CA ALA A 61 -5.83 5.29 -30.43
C ALA A 61 -5.25 4.29 -29.42
N PRO A 62 -5.35 4.57 -28.10
CA PRO A 62 -4.81 3.68 -27.07
C PRO A 62 -5.37 2.26 -27.22
N ILE A 63 -4.49 1.27 -27.33
CA ILE A 63 -4.88 -0.14 -27.43
C ILE A 63 -4.82 -0.76 -26.04
N GLN A 64 -5.92 -1.34 -25.56
CA GLN A 64 -5.95 -2.06 -24.28
C GLN A 64 -5.11 -3.33 -24.39
N LEU A 65 -4.16 -3.48 -23.47
CA LEU A 65 -3.26 -4.62 -23.39
C LEU A 65 -3.86 -5.68 -22.50
N ASN A 66 -3.56 -6.94 -22.83
CA ASN A 66 -3.85 -8.06 -21.96
C ASN A 66 -2.71 -8.18 -20.93
N PRO A 67 -2.96 -7.94 -19.62
CA PRO A 67 -1.94 -8.10 -18.60
C PRO A 67 -1.44 -9.55 -18.55
N MET A 68 -0.14 -9.72 -18.32
CA MET A 68 0.49 -11.01 -18.08
C MET A 68 0.99 -11.07 -16.65
N ASP A 69 0.80 -12.22 -15.99
CA ASP A 69 1.28 -12.46 -14.63
C ASP A 69 2.82 -12.62 -14.56
N GLU A 70 3.43 -13.01 -15.68
CA GLU A 70 4.87 -13.24 -15.80
C GLU A 70 5.46 -12.46 -16.98
N ALA A 71 6.76 -12.17 -16.89
CA ALA A 71 7.49 -11.51 -17.97
C ALA A 71 7.50 -12.39 -19.23
N ASN A 72 7.34 -11.77 -20.41
CA ASN A 72 7.43 -12.51 -21.66
C ASN A 72 8.85 -13.02 -21.91
N GLN A 73 9.03 -14.33 -21.82
CA GLN A 73 10.30 -15.01 -22.15
C GLN A 73 10.33 -15.54 -23.58
N SER A 74 9.27 -15.35 -24.36
CA SER A 74 9.25 -15.77 -25.76
C SER A 74 10.03 -14.79 -26.65
N SER A 75 10.51 -15.25 -27.80
CA SER A 75 11.11 -14.39 -28.82
C SER A 75 10.08 -13.64 -29.66
N GLN A 76 8.78 -13.75 -29.33
CA GLN A 76 7.70 -13.04 -30.02
C GLN A 76 7.35 -11.75 -29.26
N PRO A 77 7.32 -10.59 -29.93
CA PRO A 77 6.88 -9.35 -29.31
C PRO A 77 5.39 -9.41 -28.93
N LEU A 78 5.00 -8.73 -27.85
CA LEU A 78 3.62 -8.68 -27.34
C LEU A 78 2.68 -7.87 -28.23
N LEU A 79 3.24 -6.91 -28.96
CA LEU A 79 2.51 -6.00 -29.81
C LEU A 79 2.77 -6.37 -31.25
N ASP A 80 1.73 -6.23 -32.07
CA ASP A 80 1.89 -6.25 -33.51
C ASP A 80 2.85 -5.13 -33.94
N PRO A 81 3.62 -5.34 -35.03
CA PRO A 81 4.49 -4.31 -35.56
C PRO A 81 3.69 -3.05 -35.88
N ASP A 82 4.27 -1.89 -35.57
CA ASP A 82 3.66 -0.60 -35.87
C ASP A 82 3.28 -0.51 -37.36
N PRO A 83 2.15 0.16 -37.69
CA PRO A 83 1.79 0.38 -39.08
C PRO A 83 2.93 1.12 -39.80
N PRO A 84 3.17 0.81 -41.09
CA PRO A 84 4.22 1.46 -41.85
C PRO A 84 4.03 2.98 -41.80
N THR A 85 5.09 3.69 -41.40
CA THR A 85 5.13 5.16 -41.41
C THR A 85 4.78 5.62 -42.81
N ASP A 86 3.73 6.44 -42.94
CA ASP A 86 3.40 7.10 -44.21
C ASP A 86 4.61 8.00 -44.54
N ASP A 87 5.40 7.66 -45.57
CA ASP A 87 6.59 8.40 -46.06
C ASP A 87 6.27 9.80 -46.59
N ARG A 88 5.09 10.35 -46.27
CA ARG A 88 4.72 11.72 -46.59
C ARG A 88 5.55 12.65 -45.73
N GLU A 89 6.53 13.26 -46.38
CA GLU A 89 7.31 14.38 -45.86
C GLU A 89 6.37 15.40 -45.21
N ARG A 90 6.40 15.47 -43.87
CA ARG A 90 5.58 16.39 -43.09
C ARG A 90 6.12 17.80 -43.31
N ILE A 91 5.54 18.54 -44.24
CA ILE A 91 5.91 19.94 -44.49
C ILE A 91 5.52 20.74 -43.23
N ILE A 92 6.53 21.22 -42.48
CA ILE A 92 6.32 22.13 -41.37
C ILE A 92 6.23 23.56 -41.96
N PRO A 93 5.11 24.27 -41.83
CA PRO A 93 5.02 25.65 -42.29
C PRO A 93 5.95 26.55 -41.45
N GLN A 94 6.67 27.46 -42.13
CA GLN A 94 7.52 28.47 -41.51
C GLN A 94 6.71 29.62 -40.92
#